data_AF-A0AAW7XBF9-F1
#
_entry.id   AF-A0AAW7XBF9-F1
#
_cell.length_a   1.000
_cell.length_b   1.000
_cell.length_c   1.000
_cell.angle_alpha   90.00
_cell.angle_beta   90.00
_cell.angle_gamma   90.00
#
_symmetry.space_group_name_H-M   'P 1'
#
loop_
_entity.id
_entity.type
_entity.pdbx_description
1 polymer ?
#
loop_
_entity_poly.entity_id
_entity_poly.type
_entity_poly.pdbx_seq_one_letter_code
_entity_poly.pdbx_strand_id
1 'polypeptide(L)' 'CSCATCHVFVAEKDLEKVGDASEIETDMLELADEANEFSRLCCQIEISEAIDGIELTVAK' A
#
# COMPACT_ATOMS: atom_id res chain seq x y z
N CYS A 1 1.54 10.95 -13.34
CA CYS A 1 0.47 11.31 -12.38
C CYS A 1 0.99 11.03 -10.98
N SER A 2 1.06 12.03 -10.12
CA SER A 2 1.51 11.90 -8.73
C SER A 2 0.33 12.23 -7.82
N CYS A 3 -0.23 11.22 -7.15
CA CYS A 3 -1.33 11.36 -6.18
C CYS A 3 -1.26 10.23 -5.14
N ALA A 4 -1.82 10.44 -3.95
CA ALA A 4 -1.94 9.43 -2.89
C ALA A 4 -3.41 9.00 -2.63
N THR A 5 -4.33 9.28 -3.56
CA THR A 5 -5.77 9.01 -3.38
C THR A 5 -6.15 7.53 -3.38
N CYS A 6 -5.19 6.64 -3.65
CA CYS A 6 -5.37 5.19 -3.64
C CYS A 6 -4.68 4.54 -2.43
N HIS A 7 -4.42 5.34 -1.39
CA HIS A 7 -3.82 4.89 -0.15
C HIS A 7 -4.72 3.87 0.56
N VAL A 8 -4.10 2.74 0.88
CA VAL A 8 -4.67 1.64 1.65
C VAL A 8 -3.68 1.16 2.69
N PHE A 9 -4.18 0.52 3.74
CA PHE A 9 -3.39 -0.24 4.70
C PHE A 9 -3.47 -1.73 4.37
N VAL A 10 -2.32 -2.37 4.23
CA VAL A 10 -2.20 -3.82 4.07
C VAL A 10 -2.31 -4.48 5.44
N ALA A 11 -3.06 -5.57 5.56
CA ALA A 11 -3.08 -6.33 6.80
C ALA A 11 -1.68 -6.84 7.17
N GLU A 12 -1.31 -6.78 8.45
CA GLU A 12 0.02 -7.18 8.94
C GLU A 12 0.43 -8.59 8.49
N LYS A 13 -0.53 -9.53 8.49
CA LYS A 13 -0.33 -10.92 8.03
C LYS A 13 0.03 -11.07 6.55
N ASP A 14 -0.23 -10.04 5.75
CA ASP A 14 -0.11 -10.04 4.28
C ASP A 14 1.00 -9.11 3.78
N LEU A 15 1.66 -8.35 4.66
CA LEU A 15 2.76 -7.44 4.31
C LEU A 15 3.88 -8.15 3.55
N GLU A 16 4.33 -9.31 4.03
CA GLU A 16 5.40 -10.07 3.36
C GLU A 16 5.00 -10.53 1.94
N LYS A 17 3.71 -10.74 1.67
CA LYS A 17 3.23 -11.14 0.33
C LYS A 17 3.19 -9.96 -0.63
N VAL A 18 2.78 -8.80 -0.13
CA VAL A 18 2.59 -7.56 -0.91
C VAL A 18 3.92 -6.83 -1.13
N GLY A 19 4.87 -7.02 -0.22
CA GLY A 19 6.17 -6.38 -0.22
C GLY A 19 6.12 -4.91 0.20
N ASP A 20 7.29 -4.31 0.26
CA ASP A 20 7.47 -2.94 0.71
C ASP A 20 7.06 -1.92 -0.36
N ALA A 21 6.72 -0.71 0.08
CA ALA A 21 6.55 0.43 -0.82
C ALA A 21 7.88 0.74 -1.52
N SER A 22 7.80 1.13 -2.80
CA SER A 22 8.99 1.68 -3.47
C SER A 22 9.40 3.03 -2.86
N GLU A 23 10.62 3.51 -3.14
CA GLU A 23 11.08 4.83 -2.69
C GLU A 23 10.13 5.95 -3.16
N ILE A 24 9.75 5.94 -4.44
CA ILE A 24 8.81 6.91 -5.01
C ILE A 24 7.44 6.83 -4.34
N GLU A 25 6.97 5.61 -4.05
CA GLU A 25 5.69 5.39 -3.36
C GLU A 25 5.75 5.90 -1.92
N THR A 26 6.87 5.69 -1.23
CA THR A 26 7.12 6.19 0.12
C THR A 26 7.08 7.71 0.14
N ASP A 27 7.79 8.38 -0.78
CA ASP A 27 7.76 9.84 -0.92
C ASP A 27 6.34 10.38 -1.15
N MET A 28 5.50 9.63 -1.88
CA MET A 28 4.10 10.00 -2.09
C MET A 28 3.26 9.85 -0.82
N LEU A 29 3.52 8.81 -0.03
CA LEU A 29 2.81 8.48 1.21
C LEU A 29 3.22 9.38 2.38
N GLU A 30 4.42 9.98 2.38
CA GLU A 30 4.85 10.92 3.43
C GLU A 30 3.90 12.11 3.61
N LEU A 31 3.19 12.49 2.55
CA LEU A 31 2.21 13.58 2.55
C LEU A 31 0.78 13.11 2.80
N ALA A 32 0.55 11.80 2.91
CA ALA A 32 -0.77 11.23 3.17
C ALA A 32 -1.05 11.18 4.67
N ASP A 33 -2.30 11.48 5.04
CA ASP A 33 -2.73 11.39 6.43
C ASP A 33 -2.63 9.95 6.93
N GLU A 34 -2.19 9.78 8.18
CA GLU A 34 -2.07 8.48 8.87
C GLU A 34 -1.15 7.46 8.19
N ALA A 35 -0.24 7.89 7.32
CA ALA A 35 0.74 7.00 6.70
C ALA A 35 1.62 6.31 7.76
N ASN A 36 1.78 4.99 7.61
CA ASN A 36 2.55 4.13 8.49
C ASN A 36 3.18 2.97 7.70
N GLU A 37 3.82 2.03 8.40
CA GLU A 37 4.51 0.88 7.79
C GLU A 37 3.59 -0.07 7.00
N PHE A 38 2.28 -0.03 7.25
CA PHE A 38 1.28 -0.81 6.53
C PHE A 38 0.72 -0.09 5.30
N SER A 39 1.12 1.18 5.07
CA SER A 39 0.62 1.98 3.96
C SER A 39 1.16 1.53 2.61
N ARG A 40 0.26 1.36 1.65
CA ARG A 40 0.57 1.18 0.23
C ARG A 40 -0.35 2.03 -0.64
N LEU A 41 0.12 2.38 -1.83
CA LEU A 41 -0.72 2.86 -2.91
C LEU A 41 -1.23 1.64 -3.68
N CYS A 42 -2.54 1.34 -3.58
CA CYS A 42 -3.08 0.11 -4.15
C CYS A 42 -2.87 0.01 -5.67
N CYS A 43 -2.70 1.15 -6.37
CA CYS A 43 -2.41 1.18 -7.80
C CYS A 43 -0.99 0.70 -8.17
N GLN A 44 -0.09 0.58 -7.18
CA GLN A 44 1.29 0.08 -7.34
C GLN A 44 1.43 -1.38 -6.91
N ILE A 45 0.38 -2.00 -6.36
CA ILE A 45 0.40 -3.43 -5.99
C ILE A 45 0.13 -4.26 -7.25
N GLU A 46 1.09 -5.12 -7.63
CA GLU A 46 0.93 -6.01 -8.77
C GLU A 46 0.07 -7.23 -8.42
N ILE A 47 -1.01 -7.45 -9.19
CA ILE A 47 -1.90 -8.58 -8.96
C ILE A 47 -1.26 -9.88 -9.47
N SER A 48 -1.11 -10.84 -8.56
CA SER A 48 -0.59 -12.17 -8.84
C SER A 48 -1.22 -13.21 -7.91
N GLU A 49 -1.01 -14.50 -8.20
CA GLU A 49 -1.44 -15.58 -7.30
C GLU A 49 -0.78 -15.51 -5.91
N ALA A 50 0.38 -14.86 -5.79
CA ALA A 50 1.10 -14.72 -4.52
C ALA A 50 0.36 -13.86 -3.50
N ILE A 51 -0.53 -12.96 -3.97
CA ILE A 51 -1.32 -12.06 -3.13
C ILE A 51 -2.80 -12.44 -3.11
N ASP A 52 -3.15 -13.68 -3.44
CA ASP A 52 -4.53 -14.14 -3.31
C ASP A 52 -4.99 -14.13 -1.84
N GLY A 53 -6.19 -13.58 -1.62
CA GLY A 53 -6.81 -13.49 -0.30
C GLY A 53 -6.26 -12.43 0.65
N ILE A 54 -5.46 -11.46 0.18
CA ILE A 54 -4.99 -10.36 1.04
C ILE A 54 -6.14 -9.45 1.49
N GLU A 55 -5.97 -8.85 2.67
CA GLU A 55 -6.91 -7.86 3.21
C GLU A 55 -6.32 -6.45 3.14
N LEU A 56 -7.11 -5.51 2.61
CA LEU A 56 -6.77 -4.09 2.51
C LEU A 56 -7.83 -3.25 3.21
N THR A 57 -7.41 -2.24 3.95
CA THR A 57 -8.30 -1.22 4.54
C THR A 57 -8.09 0.11 3.84
N VAL A 58 -9.16 0.76 3.38
CA VAL A 58 -9.07 2.06 2.69
C VAL A 58 -8.73 3.16 3.71
N ALA A 59 -7.70 3.96 3.42
CA ALA A 59 -7.35 5.12 4.21
C ALA A 59 -8.46 6.19 4.10
N LYS A 60 -8.69 6.92 5.20
CA LYS A 60 -9.81 7.88 5.30
C LYS A 60 -9.49 9.24 4.70
#